data_AF-A0A1G7UB65-F1
#
_entry.id   AF-A0A1G7UB65-F1
#
_cell.length_a   1.000
_cell.length_b   1.000
_cell.length_c   1.000
_cell.angle_alpha   90.00
_cell.angle_beta   90.00
_cell.angle_gamma   90.00
#
_symmetry.space_group_name_H-M   'P 1'
#
loop_
_entity.id
_entity.type
_entity.pdbx_description
1 polymer ?
#
loop_
_entity_poly.entity_id
_entity_poly.type
_entity_poly.pdbx_seq_one_letter_code
_entity_poly.pdbx_strand_id
1 'polypeptide(L)' 'MTGDDSEHVEIGRKEPLELDKRGRVTIPSNIRERHGIQPEDGKEIWVEITIEEAEIKYHQDDEDGGDA' A
#
# COMPACT_ATOMS: atom_id res chain seq x y z
N MET A 1 -16.59 30.09 -8.89
CA MET A 1 -16.76 29.06 -7.85
C MET A 1 -15.84 27.92 -8.26
N THR A 2 -14.67 27.83 -7.65
CA THR A 2 -13.73 26.72 -7.89
C THR A 2 -14.09 25.67 -6.84
N GLY A 3 -15.00 24.78 -7.20
CA GLY A 3 -15.21 23.56 -6.44
C GLY A 3 -14.07 22.62 -6.79
N ASP A 4 -13.26 22.27 -5.80
CA ASP A 4 -12.33 21.14 -5.92
C ASP A 4 -13.21 19.89 -5.81
N ASP A 5 -13.58 19.30 -6.95
CA ASP A 5 -14.39 18.08 -7.00
C ASP A 5 -13.52 16.90 -6.55
N SER A 6 -13.41 16.72 -5.23
CA SER A 6 -12.73 15.59 -4.61
C SER A 6 -13.74 14.46 -4.32
N GLU A 7 -13.57 13.31 -4.99
CA GLU A 7 -14.37 12.10 -4.75
C GLU A 7 -13.68 11.20 -3.71
N HIS A 8 -14.39 10.80 -2.66
CA HIS A 8 -13.88 9.89 -1.62
C HIS A 8 -14.41 8.48 -1.86
N VAL A 9 -13.50 7.50 -1.99
CA VAL A 9 -13.82 6.09 -2.25
C VAL A 9 -13.27 5.21 -1.13
N GLU A 10 -14.15 4.52 -0.41
CA GLU A 10 -13.76 3.56 0.62
C GLU A 10 -13.45 2.18 -0.01
N ILE A 11 -12.24 1.65 0.22
CA ILE A 11 -11.78 0.38 -0.38
C ILE A 11 -12.34 -0.84 0.39
N GLY A 12 -12.69 -0.70 1.68
CA GLY A 12 -13.44 -1.69 2.49
C GLY A 12 -12.81 -3.08 2.68
N ARG A 13 -11.66 -3.37 2.08
CA ARG A 13 -11.01 -4.70 2.09
C ARG A 13 -9.61 -4.61 2.71
N LYS A 14 -9.38 -5.40 3.76
CA LYS A 14 -8.06 -5.63 4.36
C LYS A 14 -7.45 -6.86 3.69
N GLU A 15 -6.42 -6.66 2.85
CA GLU A 15 -5.61 -7.76 2.32
C GLU A 15 -4.20 -7.66 2.88
N PRO A 16 -3.54 -8.78 3.23
CA PRO A 16 -2.13 -8.75 3.58
C PRO A 16 -1.33 -8.32 2.36
N LEU A 17 -0.59 -7.21 2.49
CA LEU A 17 0.29 -6.70 1.45
C LEU A 17 1.74 -6.91 1.89
N GLU A 18 2.52 -7.54 1.02
CA GLU A 18 3.95 -7.67 1.23
C GLU A 18 4.63 -6.34 0.95
N LEU A 19 5.49 -5.92 1.89
CA LEU A 19 6.40 -4.80 1.69
C LEU A 19 7.57 -5.27 0.84
N ASP A 20 7.92 -4.48 -0.18
CA ASP A 20 9.17 -4.74 -0.87
C ASP A 20 10.40 -4.40 0.00
N LYS A 21 11.60 -4.74 -0.49
CA LYS A 21 12.87 -4.49 0.22
C LYS A 21 13.15 -3.03 0.58
N ARG A 22 12.36 -2.09 0.05
CA ARG A 22 12.48 -0.64 0.29
C ARG A 22 11.31 -0.12 1.13
N GLY A 23 10.49 -1.00 1.70
CA GLY A 23 9.31 -0.63 2.49
C GLY A 23 8.16 -0.07 1.66
N ARG A 24 8.10 -0.35 0.35
CA ARG A 24 7.00 0.10 -0.51
C ARG A 24 5.88 -0.92 -0.52
N VAL A 25 4.64 -0.45 -0.41
CA VAL A 25 3.43 -1.23 -0.65
C VAL A 25 2.97 -1.00 -2.08
N THR A 26 2.67 -2.08 -2.80
CA THR A 26 2.04 -1.98 -4.13
C THR A 26 0.54 -2.26 -4.00
N ILE A 27 -0.30 -1.30 -4.39
CA ILE A 27 -1.76 -1.51 -4.47
C ILE A 27 -2.03 -2.50 -5.61
N PRO A 28 -2.64 -3.67 -5.37
CA PRO A 28 -2.92 -4.67 -6.40
C PRO A 28 -3.81 -4.14 -7.55
N SER A 29 -3.63 -4.67 -8.76
CA SER A 29 -4.34 -4.19 -9.96
C SER A 29 -5.86 -4.31 -9.85
N ASN A 30 -6.37 -5.38 -9.25
CA ASN A 30 -7.80 -5.59 -9.00
C ASN A 30 -8.42 -4.51 -8.10
N ILE A 31 -7.67 -3.98 -7.13
CA ILE A 31 -8.13 -2.86 -6.29
C ILE A 31 -8.09 -1.56 -7.10
N ARG A 32 -7.01 -1.31 -7.84
CA ARG A 32 -6.87 -0.11 -8.68
C ARG A 32 -7.99 -0.02 -9.73
N GLU A 33 -8.25 -1.10 -10.44
CA GLU A 33 -9.27 -1.16 -11.49
C GLU A 33 -10.68 -1.01 -10.93
N ARG A 34 -10.98 -1.67 -9.81
CA ARG A 34 -12.31 -1.62 -9.18
C ARG A 34 -12.67 -0.23 -8.65
N HIS A 35 -11.68 0.49 -8.12
CA HIS A 35 -11.88 1.78 -7.47
C HIS A 35 -11.42 2.98 -8.31
N GLY A 36 -11.04 2.76 -9.58
CA GLY A 36 -10.59 3.85 -10.46
C GLY A 36 -9.29 4.52 -10.01
N ILE A 37 -8.46 3.84 -9.22
CA ILE A 37 -7.17 4.35 -8.71
C ILE A 37 -6.09 4.11 -9.78
N GLN A 38 -6.34 4.62 -10.98
CA GLN A 38 -5.37 4.67 -12.06
C GLN A 38 -5.01 6.14 -12.29
N PRO A 39 -3.74 6.54 -12.08
CA PRO A 39 -3.32 7.89 -12.41
C PRO A 39 -3.37 8.06 -13.92
N GLU A 40 -4.48 8.59 -14.42
CA GLU A 40 -4.61 9.07 -15.80
C GLU A 40 -3.85 10.39 -15.94
N ASP A 41 -3.40 10.71 -17.16
CA ASP A 41 -2.67 11.94 -17.44
C ASP A 41 -3.44 13.17 -16.91
N GLY A 42 -2.78 13.93 -16.04
CA GLY A 42 -3.31 15.16 -15.45
C GLY A 42 -4.17 14.97 -14.19
N LYS A 43 -4.32 13.75 -13.66
CA LYS A 43 -5.00 13.50 -12.38
C LYS A 43 -4.00 13.22 -11.26
N GLU A 44 -4.15 13.96 -10.17
CA GLU A 44 -3.44 13.70 -8.92
C GLU A 44 -4.31 12.81 -8.02
N ILE A 45 -3.74 11.74 -7.48
CA ILE A 45 -4.46 10.79 -6.61
C ILE A 45 -3.82 10.83 -5.23
N TRP A 46 -4.65 11.05 -4.21
CA TRP A 46 -4.25 11.01 -2.81
C TRP A 46 -4.79 9.72 -2.17
N VAL A 47 -3.90 8.95 -1.55
CA VAL A 47 -4.25 7.71 -0.84
C VAL A 47 -3.84 7.87 0.62
N GLU A 48 -4.81 7.77 1.52
CA GLU A 48 -4.54 7.67 2.96
C GLU A 48 -4.36 6.20 3.34
N ILE A 49 -3.26 5.88 4.03
CA ILE A 49 -2.95 4.53 4.50
C ILE A 49 -2.92 4.56 6.02
N THR A 50 -3.81 3.79 6.65
CA THR A 50 -3.79 3.55 8.09
C THR A 50 -3.14 2.20 8.38
N ILE A 51 -2.04 2.21 9.13
CA ILE A 51 -1.35 0.99 9.57
C ILE A 51 -1.89 0.63 10.96
N GLU A 52 -2.66 -0.45 11.05
CA GLU A 52 -3.19 -0.94 12.33
C GLU A 52 -2.28 -1.99 12.98
N GLU A 53 -1.63 -2.85 12.18
CA GLU A 53 -0.80 -3.96 12.65
C GLU A 53 0.32 -4.26 11.66
N ALA A 54 1.45 -4.79 12.14
CA ALA A 54 2.54 -5.31 11.34
C ALA A 54 3.08 -6.62 11.93
N GLU A 55 3.18 -7.66 11.11
CA GLU A 55 3.76 -8.96 11.50
C GLU A 55 5.13 -9.13 10.83
N ILE A 56 6.18 -9.33 11.63
CA ILE A 56 7.55 -9.57 11.15
C ILE A 56 7.87 -11.05 11.35
N LYS A 57 8.21 -11.75 10.26
CA LYS A 57 8.61 -13.16 10.30
C LYS A 57 10.11 -13.27 10.13
N TYR A 58 10.78 -13.83 11.13
CA TYR A 58 12.19 -14.20 11.08
C TYR A 58 12.30 -15.68 10.71
N HIS A 59 13.14 -16.03 9.74
CA HIS A 59 13.46 -17.41 9.45
C HIS A 59 14.58 -17.87 10.40
N GLN A 60 14.44 -19.07 10.99
CA GLN A 60 15.37 -19.62 11.99
C GLN A 60 16.80 -19.85 11.49
N ASP A 61 17.08 -19.65 10.20
CA ASP A 61 18.42 -19.75 9.62
C ASP A 61 19.19 -18.41 9.63
N ASP A 62 18.58 -17.29 10.06
CA ASP A 62 19.24 -15.97 10.21
C ASP A 62 19.92 -15.79 11.60
N GLU A 63 20.17 -16.87 12.35
CA GLU A 63 20.93 -16.85 13.62
C GLU A 63 22.37 -17.39 13.53
N ASP A 64 22.91 -17.67 12.33
CA ASP A 64 24.32 -18.08 12.18
C ASP A 64 25.09 -17.06 11.31
N GLY A 65 25.66 -16.05 11.97
CA GLY A 65 26.23 -14.89 11.28
C GLY A 65 27.23 -14.02 12.05
N GLY A 66 27.99 -14.60 12.98
CA GLY A 66 29.36 -14.15 13.25
C GLY A 66 29.59 -13.04 14.29
N ASP A 67 30.19 -13.46 15.40
CA ASP A 67 31.00 -12.66 16.33
C ASP A 67 32.16 -11.96 15.58
N ALA A 68 32.26 -10.63 15.68
CA ALA A 68 33.48 -9.83 15.44
C ALA A 68 33.34 -8.40 16.01
#